data_AF-A0A656AXY4-F1
#
_entry.id   AF-A0A656AXY4-F1
#
_cell.length_a   1.000
_cell.length_b   1.000
_cell.length_c   1.000
_cell.angle_alpha   90.00
_cell.angle_beta   90.00
_cell.angle_gamma   90.00
#
_symmetry.space_group_name_H-M   'P 1'
#
loop_
_entity.id
_entity.type
_entity.pdbx_description
1 polymer ?
#
loop_
_entity_poly.entity_id
_entity_poly.type
_entity_poly.pdbx_seq_one_letter_code
_entity_poly.pdbx_strand_id
1 'polypeptide(L)' 'MQEEYPRHQELERFYAHLEQVIMQTEFISAQQPGQVMNKLRRMFTRARPEAQEINILRGILTSVQKSISRKE' A
#
# COMPACT_ATOMS: atom_id res chain seq x y z
N MET A 1 -3.83 25.87 -7.63
CA MET A 1 -4.25 24.63 -8.30
C MET A 1 -3.03 23.89 -8.88
N GLN A 2 -2.16 23.29 -8.05
CA GLN A 2 -1.01 22.46 -8.51
C GLN A 2 -0.61 21.35 -7.51
N GLU A 3 -1.50 20.90 -6.61
CA GLU A 3 -1.15 19.89 -5.61
C GLU A 3 -1.52 18.44 -5.98
N GLU A 4 -2.19 18.21 -7.12
CA GLU A 4 -2.75 16.90 -7.45
C GLU A 4 -1.73 15.93 -8.08
N TYR A 5 -0.69 16.46 -8.75
CA TYR A 5 0.31 15.66 -9.48
C TYR A 5 1.27 14.82 -8.60
N PRO A 6 1.84 15.31 -7.48
CA PRO A 6 2.74 14.49 -6.66
C PRO A 6 1.99 13.37 -5.90
N ARG A 7 0.72 13.60 -5.54
CA ARG A 7 -0.08 12.63 -4.75
C ARG A 7 -0.34 11.34 -5.50
N HIS A 8 -0.64 11.42 -6.80
CA HIS A 8 -0.93 10.25 -7.62
C HIS A 8 0.26 9.28 -7.68
N GLN A 9 1.47 9.80 -7.87
CA GLN A 9 2.67 8.98 -7.94
C GLN A 9 3.02 8.36 -6.58
N GLU A 10 2.83 9.08 -5.47
CA GLU A 10 3.03 8.52 -4.12
C GLU A 10 2.01 7.42 -3.80
N LEU A 11 0.75 7.61 -4.19
CA LEU A 11 -0.31 6.59 -4.07
C LEU A 11 0.04 5.31 -4.84
N GLU A 12 0.54 5.43 -6.07
CA GLU A 12 0.96 4.26 -6.85
C GLU A 12 2.12 3.51 -6.18
N ARG A 13 3.13 4.23 -5.68
CA ARG A 13 4.24 3.62 -4.93
C ARG A 13 3.74 2.94 -3.64
N PHE A 14 2.78 3.55 -2.95
CA PHE A 14 2.15 2.96 -1.79
C PHE A 14 1.41 1.67 -2.14
N TYR A 15 0.62 1.65 -3.22
CA TYR A 15 -0.08 0.43 -3.65
C TYR A 15 0.87 -0.69 -4.04
N ALA A 16 1.98 -0.38 -4.73
CA ALA A 16 2.99 -1.37 -5.06
C ALA A 16 3.63 -1.96 -3.79
N HIS A 17 3.97 -1.12 -2.80
CA HIS A 17 4.53 -1.59 -1.55
C HIS A 17 3.53 -2.40 -0.72
N LEU A 18 2.28 -1.95 -0.67
CA LEU A 18 1.19 -2.64 0.01
C LEU A 18 0.97 -4.05 -0.55
N GLU A 19 0.96 -4.18 -1.88
CA GLU A 19 0.83 -5.48 -2.55
C GLU A 19 1.96 -6.43 -2.14
N GLN A 20 3.21 -5.95 -2.19
CA GLN A 20 4.38 -6.74 -1.81
C GLN A 20 4.29 -7.23 -0.37
N VAL A 21 3.94 -6.36 0.58
CA VAL A 21 3.83 -6.73 2.00
C VAL A 21 2.70 -7.71 2.22
N ILE A 22 1.53 -7.48 1.62
CA ILE A 22 0.38 -8.38 1.79
C ILE A 22 0.64 -9.77 1.19
N MET A 23 1.38 -9.85 0.08
CA MET A 23 1.82 -11.14 -0.46
C MET A 23 2.78 -11.85 0.50
N GLN A 24 3.71 -11.11 1.11
CA GLN A 24 4.66 -11.66 2.08
C GLN A 24 4.01 -12.09 3.41
N THR A 25 2.86 -11.51 3.80
CA THR A 25 2.12 -11.94 4.99
C THR A 25 1.22 -13.15 4.75
N GLU A 26 1.16 -13.68 3.52
CA GLU A 26 0.23 -14.74 3.11
C GLU A 26 -1.26 -14.39 3.35
N PHE A 27 -1.58 -13.11 3.54
CA PHE A 27 -2.94 -12.66 3.86
C PHE A 27 -3.90 -12.80 2.67
N ILE A 28 -3.39 -12.70 1.44
CA ILE A 28 -4.19 -12.99 0.24
C ILE A 28 -3.79 -14.36 -0.29
N SER A 29 -4.78 -15.25 -0.48
CA SER A 29 -4.58 -16.47 -1.26
C SER A 29 -4.19 -16.11 -2.69
N ALA A 30 -3.11 -16.73 -3.19
CA ALA A 30 -2.59 -16.55 -4.55
C ALA A 30 -3.63 -16.76 -5.67
N GLN A 31 -4.78 -17.36 -5.35
CA GLN A 31 -5.89 -17.54 -6.27
C GLN A 31 -6.55 -16.23 -6.72
N GLN A 32 -6.58 -15.17 -5.90
CA GLN A 32 -7.25 -13.90 -6.26
C GLN A 32 -6.59 -12.62 -5.68
N PRO A 33 -5.28 -12.37 -5.91
CA PRO A 33 -4.59 -11.18 -5.42
C PRO A 33 -5.23 -9.86 -5.87
N GLY A 34 -5.73 -9.81 -7.11
CA GLY A 34 -6.29 -8.60 -7.71
C GLY A 34 -7.58 -8.10 -7.05
N GLN A 35 -8.40 -8.97 -6.44
CA GLN A 35 -9.68 -8.54 -5.86
C GLN A 35 -9.48 -7.68 -4.61
N VAL A 36 -8.57 -8.11 -3.73
CA VAL A 36 -8.26 -7.38 -2.49
C VAL A 36 -7.56 -6.08 -2.83
N MET A 37 -6.57 -6.11 -3.73
CA MET A 37 -5.89 -4.89 -4.20
C MET A 37 -6.86 -3.89 -4.84
N ASN A 38 -7.82 -4.34 -5.64
CA ASN A 38 -8.83 -3.47 -6.24
C ASN A 38 -9.79 -2.85 -5.21
N LYS A 39 -10.10 -3.56 -4.11
CA LYS A 39 -10.88 -3.00 -3.00
C LYS A 39 -10.08 -1.97 -2.22
N LEU A 40 -8.81 -2.26 -1.91
CA LEU A 40 -7.91 -1.35 -1.21
C LEU A 40 -7.66 -0.08 -2.03
N ARG A 41 -7.36 -0.22 -3.33
CA ARG A 41 -7.21 0.92 -4.26
C ARG A 41 -8.45 1.81 -4.20
N ARG A 42 -9.64 1.25 -4.41
CA ARG A 42 -10.91 2.02 -4.32
C ARG A 42 -11.10 2.70 -2.96
N MET A 43 -10.75 2.05 -1.87
CA MET A 43 -10.86 2.62 -0.51
C MET A 43 -9.96 3.85 -0.35
N PHE A 44 -8.67 3.73 -0.69
CA PHE A 44 -7.70 4.82 -0.54
C PHE A 44 -7.93 5.94 -1.56
N THR A 45 -8.33 5.62 -2.80
CA THR A 45 -8.72 6.66 -3.78
C THR A 45 -9.92 7.47 -3.28
N ARG A 46 -10.89 6.83 -2.63
CA ARG A 46 -12.04 7.53 -2.02
C ARG A 46 -11.64 8.35 -0.79
N ALA A 47 -10.73 7.84 0.03
CA ALA A 47 -10.23 8.53 1.21
C ALA A 47 -9.41 9.78 0.86
N ARG A 48 -8.80 9.82 -0.33
CA ARG A 48 -7.93 10.92 -0.81
C ARG A 48 -6.87 11.32 0.24
N PRO A 49 -6.06 10.36 0.73
CA PRO A 49 -5.08 10.64 1.76
C PRO A 49 -4.06 11.67 1.26
N GLU A 50 -3.60 12.51 2.18
CA GLU A 50 -2.56 13.48 1.93
C GLU A 50 -1.19 12.81 1.82
N ALA A 51 -0.23 13.49 1.20
CA ALA A 51 1.14 12.99 1.04
C ALA A 51 1.77 12.56 2.37
N GLN A 52 1.52 13.31 3.44
CA GLN A 52 2.02 12.99 4.78
C GLN A 52 1.42 11.68 5.32
N GLU A 53 0.12 11.45 5.13
CA GLU A 53 -0.56 10.22 5.54
C GLU A 53 -0.06 9.01 4.76
N ILE A 54 0.15 9.15 3.44
CA ILE A 54 0.75 8.10 2.60
C ILE A 54 2.13 7.72 3.11
N ASN A 55 2.95 8.71 3.47
CA ASN A 55 4.30 8.46 4.01
C ASN A 55 4.26 7.72 5.35
N ILE A 56 3.32 8.05 6.24
CA ILE A 56 3.10 7.32 7.50
C ILE A 56 2.70 5.87 7.21
N LEU A 57 1.74 5.65 6.31
CA LEU A 57 1.28 4.32 5.91
C LEU A 57 2.42 3.48 5.32
N ARG A 58 3.27 4.07 4.47
CA ARG A 58 4.47 3.40 3.94
C ARG A 58 5.50 3.08 5.03
N GLY A 59 5.64 3.94 6.03
CA GLY A 59 6.46 3.67 7.21
C GLY A 59 5.97 2.43 7.98
N ILE A 60 4.66 2.31 8.18
CA ILE A 60 4.04 1.13 8.79
C ILE A 60 4.33 -0.13 7.96
N LEU A 61 4.11 -0.08 6.63
CA LEU A 61 4.41 -1.19 5.74
C LEU A 61 5.88 -1.62 5.79
N THR A 62 6.80 -0.66 5.87
CA THR A 62 8.23 -0.93 6.04
C THR A 62 8.53 -1.67 7.34
N SER A 63 7.88 -1.28 8.44
CA SER A 63 8.04 -1.93 9.75
C SER A 63 7.50 -3.37 9.74
N VAL A 64 6.35 -3.57 9.11
CA VAL A 64 5.74 -4.90 8.91
C VAL A 64 6.67 -5.77 8.06
N GLN A 65 7.15 -5.26 6.93
CA GLN A 65 8.08 -5.96 6.04
C GLN A 65 9.35 -6.40 6.78
N LYS A 66 9.97 -5.49 7.56
CA LYS A 66 11.13 -5.82 8.39
C LYS A 66 10.85 -6.91 9.43
N SER A 67 9.61 -6.99 9.92
CA SER A 67 9.21 -8.03 10.88
C SER A 67 9.04 -9.39 10.21
N ILE A 68 8.56 -9.41 8.96
CA ILE A 68 8.44 -10.63 8.14
C ILE A 68 9.84 -11.14 7.77
N SER A 69 10.71 -10.29 7.21
CA SER A 69 12.06 -10.69 6.81
C SER A 69 12.97 -11.11 7.98
N ARG A 70 12.58 -10.83 9.23
CA ARG A 70 13.32 -11.28 10.43
C ARG A 70 12.90 -12.69 10.89
N LYS A 71 11.81 -13.23 10.33
CA LYS A 71 11.32 -14.58 10.62
C LYS A 71 11.92 -15.65 9.70
N GLU A 72 12.64 -15.24 8.65
CA GLU A 72 13.48 -16.12 7.82
C GLU A 72 14.92 -16.18 8.39
#